data_AF-A0A180FVW1-F1
#
_entry.id   AF-A0A180FVW1-F1
#
_cell.length_a   1.000
_cell.length_b   1.000
_cell.length_c   1.000
_cell.angle_alpha   90.00
_cell.angle_beta   90.00
_cell.angle_gamma   90.00
#
_symmetry.space_group_name_H-M   'P 1'
#
loop_
_entity.id
_entity.type
_entity.pdbx_description
1 polymer ?
#
loop_
_entity_poly.entity_id
_entity_poly.type
_entity_poly.pdbx_seq_one_letter_code
_entity_poly.pdbx_strand_id
1 'polypeptide(L)'
;MPSAYITGSHSSSRPGFKVVQALHDAWLLPVAEGGRTLVSLGENYWLRSSTAGACETDASLLPLLMEKTGEGEVRCYGEAPEGVKVDETLPWQHPLQLIQPQWQACRANVLHGDFDPRGAQGGPTKILKGVMVALGILSLGLLLGPRLAMAWMLVQQENQLQEENATVYQYHFPSLRQQTNIKYHFGQNLKKVKKGVFLQLDDLNKAKQSVPGMEINLLEYDSAQN
;
A
#
# COMPACT_ATOMS: atom_id res chain seq x y z
N MET A 1 24.32 -38.58 15.98
CA MET A 1 24.66 -37.13 15.98
C MET A 1 25.59 -36.88 14.81
N PRO A 2 25.19 -36.16 13.76
CA PRO A 2 26.15 -35.66 12.79
C PRO A 2 26.50 -34.22 13.15
N SER A 3 27.71 -34.07 13.68
CA SER A 3 28.38 -32.78 13.81
C SER A 3 28.89 -32.38 12.43
N ALA A 4 28.29 -31.37 11.81
CA ALA A 4 28.87 -30.73 10.65
C ALA A 4 29.80 -29.60 11.14
N TYR A 5 31.08 -29.94 11.34
CA TYR A 5 32.13 -28.94 11.51
C TYR A 5 32.38 -28.28 10.14
N ILE A 6 31.87 -27.07 9.95
CA ILE A 6 32.37 -26.16 8.92
C ILE A 6 33.34 -25.19 9.61
N THR A 7 34.53 -25.70 9.95
CA THR A 7 35.71 -24.85 10.17
C THR A 7 36.36 -24.61 8.81
N GLY A 8 36.11 -23.43 8.24
CA GLY A 8 36.69 -23.04 6.97
C GLY A 8 36.27 -21.63 6.58
N SER A 9 37.03 -20.65 7.04
CA SER A 9 37.03 -19.30 6.47
C SER A 9 37.36 -19.37 4.98
N HIS A 10 36.57 -18.67 4.16
CA HIS A 10 36.69 -18.41 2.72
C HIS A 10 36.09 -19.41 1.71
N SER A 11 35.10 -18.86 0.99
CA SER A 11 34.68 -19.06 -0.40
C SER A 11 34.01 -20.38 -0.82
N SER A 12 32.67 -20.39 -0.79
CA SER A 12 31.85 -21.15 -1.74
C SER A 12 31.59 -20.39 -3.06
N SER A 13 32.24 -19.24 -3.29
CA SER A 13 32.16 -18.50 -4.55
C SER A 13 33.27 -18.91 -5.52
N ARG A 14 33.06 -20.01 -6.25
CA ARG A 14 33.66 -20.14 -7.58
C ARG A 14 33.16 -18.95 -8.41
N PRO A 15 34.01 -18.19 -9.14
CA PRO A 15 33.54 -17.04 -9.90
C PRO A 15 32.50 -17.51 -10.92
N GLY A 16 31.24 -17.08 -10.73
CA GLY A 16 30.12 -17.39 -11.64
C GLY A 16 28.82 -17.88 -10.99
N PHE A 17 28.85 -18.41 -9.75
CA PHE A 17 27.63 -18.92 -9.10
C PHE A 17 27.23 -18.07 -7.89
N LYS A 18 25.97 -17.64 -7.87
CA LYS A 18 25.34 -16.97 -6.73
C LYS A 18 24.45 -17.96 -5.99
N VAL A 19 24.83 -18.32 -4.78
CA VAL A 19 23.98 -19.13 -3.90
C VAL A 19 22.82 -18.26 -3.41
N VAL A 20 21.60 -18.62 -3.81
CA VAL A 20 20.37 -17.88 -3.44
C VAL A 20 19.60 -18.56 -2.31
N GLN A 21 19.79 -19.87 -2.12
CA GLN A 21 19.10 -20.68 -1.13
C GLN A 21 19.94 -21.90 -0.76
N ALA A 22 19.90 -22.28 0.51
CA ALA A 22 20.41 -23.54 1.01
C ALA A 22 19.36 -24.18 1.93
N LEU A 23 19.12 -25.47 1.79
CA LEU A 23 18.14 -26.25 2.56
C LEU A 23 18.51 -27.73 2.52
N HIS A 24 17.94 -28.52 3.41
CA HIS A 24 18.08 -29.97 3.38
C HIS A 24 17.20 -30.55 2.26
N ASP A 25 17.81 -31.22 1.29
CA ASP A 25 17.22 -31.65 0.02
C ASP A 25 16.08 -32.67 0.19
N ALA A 26 16.27 -33.69 1.03
CA ALA A 26 15.25 -34.69 1.35
C ALA A 26 13.97 -34.06 1.96
N TRP A 27 14.06 -32.85 2.52
CA TRP A 27 12.89 -32.12 3.06
C TRP A 27 11.86 -31.76 1.99
N LEU A 28 12.30 -31.61 0.74
CA LEU A 28 11.48 -31.21 -0.40
C LEU A 28 10.92 -32.41 -1.18
N LEU A 29 11.03 -33.62 -0.65
CA LEU A 29 10.37 -34.76 -1.26
C LEU A 29 8.85 -34.67 -1.06
N PRO A 30 8.06 -35.02 -2.10
CA PRO A 30 6.60 -34.97 -2.01
C PRO A 30 6.16 -35.94 -0.92
N VAL A 31 5.35 -35.47 0.03
CA VAL A 31 4.85 -36.31 1.12
C VAL A 31 3.36 -36.05 1.34
N ALA A 32 2.58 -37.13 1.45
CA ALA A 32 1.16 -37.04 1.83
C ALA A 32 1.03 -36.71 3.33
N GLU A 33 -0.12 -36.18 3.73
CA GLU A 33 -0.39 -35.89 5.14
C GLU A 33 -0.34 -37.18 5.98
N GLY A 34 0.44 -37.17 7.06
CA GLY A 34 0.70 -38.37 7.88
C GLY A 34 1.55 -39.44 7.20
N GLY A 35 1.90 -39.26 5.92
CA GLY A 35 2.65 -40.22 5.14
C GLY A 35 4.17 -40.05 5.20
N ARG A 36 4.85 -40.92 4.44
CA ARG A 36 6.30 -40.98 4.27
C ARG A 36 6.64 -41.24 2.82
N THR A 37 7.79 -40.73 2.41
CA THR A 37 8.29 -40.90 1.06
C THR A 37 9.75 -41.31 1.08
N LEU A 38 10.03 -42.38 0.34
CA LEU A 38 11.34 -42.97 0.14
C LEU A 38 11.77 -42.80 -1.31
N VAL A 39 13.04 -42.50 -1.54
CA VAL A 39 13.64 -42.50 -2.87
C VAL A 39 14.95 -43.27 -2.83
N SER A 40 15.07 -44.28 -3.67
CA SER A 40 16.29 -45.09 -3.78
C SER A 40 17.42 -44.32 -4.47
N LEU A 41 18.61 -44.37 -3.87
CA LEU A 41 19.85 -43.74 -4.30
C LEU A 41 21.00 -44.76 -4.35
N GLY A 42 20.79 -45.86 -5.09
CA GLY A 42 21.74 -46.96 -5.12
C GLY A 42 21.75 -47.69 -3.78
N GLU A 43 22.76 -47.42 -2.95
CA GLU A 43 22.91 -48.05 -1.63
C GLU A 43 22.19 -47.30 -0.50
N ASN A 44 21.88 -46.02 -0.71
CA ASN A 44 21.20 -45.17 0.26
C ASN A 44 19.75 -44.88 -0.15
N TYR A 45 19.01 -44.32 0.79
CA TYR A 45 17.66 -43.85 0.60
C TYR A 45 17.50 -42.45 1.17
N TRP A 46 16.86 -41.57 0.40
CA TRP A 46 16.26 -40.38 0.99
C TRP A 46 14.92 -40.73 1.60
N LEU A 47 14.73 -40.28 2.83
CA LEU A 47 13.51 -40.44 3.59
C LEU A 47 12.96 -39.05 3.94
N ARG A 48 11.69 -38.85 3.62
CA ARG A 48 10.89 -37.75 4.12
C ARG A 48 9.73 -38.28 4.93
N SER A 49 9.62 -37.79 6.17
CA SER A 49 8.43 -37.93 6.99
C SER A 49 7.67 -36.61 7.06
N SER A 50 6.35 -36.67 7.03
CA SER A 50 5.49 -35.51 7.28
C SER A 50 5.69 -34.89 8.68
N THR A 51 6.03 -35.70 9.69
CA THR A 51 6.11 -35.28 11.10
C THR A 51 7.51 -35.37 11.71
N ALA A 52 8.35 -36.31 11.28
CA ALA A 52 9.64 -36.62 11.93
C ALA A 52 10.88 -36.10 11.19
N GLY A 53 10.70 -35.22 10.21
CA GLY A 53 11.81 -34.60 9.49
C GLY A 53 12.19 -35.32 8.19
N ALA A 54 13.43 -35.10 7.73
CA ALA A 54 13.94 -35.69 6.50
C ALA A 54 15.42 -36.04 6.67
N CYS A 55 15.87 -37.12 6.03
CA CYS A 55 17.25 -37.57 6.09
C CYS A 55 17.64 -38.43 4.88
N GLU A 56 18.94 -38.65 4.72
CA GLU A 56 19.51 -39.72 3.92
C GLU A 56 20.00 -40.82 4.86
N THR A 57 19.75 -42.08 4.51
CA THR A 57 20.13 -43.23 5.34
C THR A 57 20.38 -44.48 4.49
N ASP A 58 21.22 -45.37 5.02
CA ASP A 58 21.48 -46.68 4.41
C ASP A 58 20.25 -47.61 4.54
N ALA A 59 20.11 -48.53 3.60
CA ALA A 59 19.01 -49.50 3.56
C ALA A 59 18.84 -50.29 4.87
N SER A 60 19.94 -50.64 5.54
CA SER A 60 19.94 -51.41 6.79
C SER A 60 19.35 -50.65 7.99
N LEU A 61 19.37 -49.32 7.97
CA LEU A 61 18.86 -48.48 9.05
C LEU A 61 17.41 -48.06 8.84
N LEU A 62 16.87 -48.23 7.64
CA LEU A 62 15.50 -47.84 7.30
C LEU A 62 14.44 -48.53 8.18
N PRO A 63 14.48 -49.85 8.45
CA PRO A 63 13.47 -50.48 9.30
C PRO A 63 13.37 -49.83 10.69
N LEU A 64 14.52 -49.55 11.31
CA LEU A 64 14.58 -48.88 12.61
C LEU A 64 14.05 -47.45 12.57
N LEU A 65 14.32 -46.71 11.49
CA LEU A 65 13.79 -45.37 11.30
C LEU A 65 12.28 -45.39 11.07
N MET A 66 11.77 -46.37 10.32
CA MET A 66 10.34 -46.53 10.06
C MET A 66 9.56 -46.78 11.35
N GLU A 67 10.08 -47.63 12.25
CA GLU A 67 9.48 -47.85 13.58
C GLU A 67 9.37 -46.56 14.40
N LYS A 68 10.39 -45.69 14.34
CA LYS A 68 10.41 -44.42 15.10
C LYS A 68 9.55 -43.32 14.47
N THR A 69 9.29 -43.41 13.18
CA THR A 69 8.60 -42.38 12.40
C THR A 69 7.07 -42.53 12.49
N GLY A 70 6.57 -43.63 13.11
CA GLY A 70 5.15 -43.86 13.42
C GLY A 70 4.41 -44.71 12.38
N GLU A 71 3.08 -44.56 12.31
CA GLU A 71 2.23 -45.20 11.28
C GLU A 71 1.83 -44.19 10.19
N GLY A 72 1.51 -44.66 8.98
CA GLY A 72 1.16 -43.81 7.83
C GLY A 72 1.55 -44.42 6.50
N GLU A 73 0.98 -43.90 5.41
CA GLU A 73 1.23 -44.38 4.04
C GLU A 73 2.69 -44.18 3.65
N VAL A 74 3.34 -45.26 3.18
CA VAL A 74 4.73 -45.23 2.71
C VAL A 74 4.77 -45.37 1.19
N ARG A 75 5.21 -44.31 0.51
CA ARG A 75 5.46 -44.31 -0.94
C ARG A 75 6.95 -44.43 -1.23
N CYS A 76 7.35 -45.32 -2.13
CA CYS A 76 8.73 -45.50 -2.52
C CYS A 76 8.92 -45.26 -4.02
N TYR A 77 9.86 -44.37 -4.38
CA TYR A 77 10.30 -44.18 -5.75
C TYR A 77 11.55 -45.04 -6.01
N GLY A 78 11.38 -46.06 -6.85
CA GLY A 78 12.42 -47.04 -7.14
C GLY A 78 12.29 -48.31 -6.30
N GLU A 79 13.43 -48.96 -6.03
CA GLU A 79 13.45 -50.26 -5.37
C GLU A 79 13.00 -50.18 -3.91
N ALA A 80 12.01 -51.01 -3.55
CA ALA A 80 11.50 -51.07 -2.19
C ALA A 80 12.57 -51.66 -1.24
N PRO A 81 12.89 -50.98 -0.13
CA PRO A 81 13.91 -51.45 0.79
C PRO A 81 13.47 -52.71 1.55
N GLU A 82 14.40 -53.64 1.74
CA GLU A 82 14.14 -54.87 2.49
C GLU A 82 13.73 -54.57 3.94
N GLY A 83 12.75 -55.32 4.45
CA GLY A 83 12.27 -55.16 5.82
C GLY A 83 11.41 -53.91 6.07
N VAL A 84 11.10 -53.12 5.03
CA VAL A 84 10.18 -51.99 5.13
C VAL A 84 8.88 -52.31 4.38
N LYS A 85 7.75 -52.14 5.06
CA LYS A 85 6.44 -52.22 4.40
C LYS A 85 6.20 -50.93 3.61
N VAL A 86 6.18 -51.05 2.28
CA VAL A 86 5.85 -49.97 1.35
C VAL A 86 4.42 -50.19 0.83
N ASP A 87 3.56 -49.18 0.95
CA ASP A 87 2.17 -49.27 0.51
C ASP A 87 2.04 -49.02 -1.00
N GLU A 88 2.85 -48.12 -1.55
CA GLU A 88 2.88 -47.80 -2.97
C GLU A 88 4.32 -47.73 -3.49
N THR A 89 4.63 -48.52 -4.53
CA THR A 89 5.92 -48.45 -5.23
C THR A 89 5.73 -47.78 -6.58
N LEU A 90 6.47 -46.69 -6.79
CA LEU A 90 6.44 -45.84 -7.96
C LEU A 90 7.72 -46.03 -8.79
N PRO A 91 7.67 -45.82 -10.11
CA PRO A 91 8.86 -45.85 -10.94
C PRO A 91 9.93 -44.90 -10.41
N TRP A 92 11.20 -45.33 -10.46
CA TRP A 92 12.30 -44.50 -10.02
C TRP A 92 12.33 -43.17 -10.79
N GLN A 93 12.48 -42.08 -10.05
CA GLN A 93 12.68 -40.74 -10.57
C GLN A 93 13.84 -40.10 -9.83
N HIS A 94 14.64 -39.32 -10.55
CA HIS A 94 15.78 -38.65 -9.94
C HIS A 94 15.31 -37.71 -8.80
N PRO A 95 15.90 -37.75 -7.60
CA PRO A 95 15.42 -36.95 -6.47
C PRO A 95 15.36 -35.45 -6.79
N LEU A 96 16.37 -34.91 -7.48
CA LEU A 96 16.37 -33.51 -7.92
C LEU A 96 15.20 -33.13 -8.84
N GLN A 97 14.58 -34.09 -9.54
CA GLN A 97 13.37 -33.87 -10.33
C GLN A 97 12.13 -33.84 -9.43
N LEU A 98 12.04 -34.75 -8.46
CA LEU A 98 10.94 -34.84 -7.50
C LEU A 98 10.81 -33.60 -6.62
N ILE A 99 11.94 -33.00 -6.24
CA ILE A 99 11.94 -31.83 -5.36
C ILE A 99 11.60 -30.51 -6.06
N GLN A 100 11.67 -30.42 -7.40
CA GLN A 100 11.54 -29.13 -8.09
C GLN A 100 10.23 -28.38 -7.80
N PRO A 101 9.04 -29.03 -7.83
CA PRO A 101 7.78 -28.33 -7.58
C PRO A 101 7.75 -27.72 -6.18
N GLN A 102 8.27 -28.45 -5.20
CA GLN A 102 8.28 -28.05 -3.80
C GLN A 102 9.37 -27.01 -3.54
N TRP A 103 10.50 -27.10 -4.23
CA TRP A 103 11.56 -26.10 -4.18
C TRP A 103 11.07 -24.72 -4.64
N GLN A 104 10.33 -24.66 -5.75
CA GLN A 104 9.80 -23.39 -6.28
C GLN A 104 8.85 -22.69 -5.29
N ALA A 105 8.05 -23.48 -4.57
CA ALA A 105 7.15 -22.98 -3.54
C ALA A 105 7.84 -22.70 -2.19
N CYS A 106 8.94 -23.39 -1.91
CA CYS A 106 9.64 -23.32 -0.63
C CYS A 106 10.29 -21.95 -0.40
N ARG A 107 10.10 -21.42 0.80
CA ARG A 107 10.74 -20.19 1.29
C ARG A 107 11.72 -20.44 2.45
N ALA A 108 11.80 -21.68 2.93
CA ALA A 108 12.76 -22.07 3.95
C ALA A 108 14.18 -21.93 3.39
N ASN A 109 15.07 -21.39 4.21
CA ASN A 109 16.45 -21.15 3.84
C ASN A 109 17.30 -21.15 5.10
N VAL A 110 18.39 -21.90 5.13
CA VAL A 110 19.34 -21.88 6.25
C VAL A 110 20.30 -20.69 6.18
N LEU A 111 20.28 -19.94 5.07
CA LEU A 111 21.08 -18.72 4.87
C LEU A 111 20.48 -17.53 5.63
N HIS A 112 20.57 -17.58 6.95
CA HIS A 112 20.18 -16.51 7.86
C HIS A 112 21.26 -16.31 8.94
N GLY A 113 21.17 -15.21 9.69
CA GLY A 113 22.19 -14.86 10.70
C GLY A 113 23.56 -14.63 10.05
N ASP A 114 24.59 -15.28 10.56
CA ASP A 114 25.97 -15.17 10.04
C ASP A 114 26.12 -15.69 8.60
N PHE A 115 25.15 -16.48 8.13
CA PHE A 115 25.12 -17.05 6.78
C PHE A 115 24.17 -16.30 5.84
N ASP A 116 23.52 -15.20 6.26
CA ASP A 116 22.69 -14.41 5.35
C ASP A 116 23.58 -13.73 4.30
N PRO A 117 23.42 -14.01 2.99
CA PRO A 117 24.19 -13.33 1.94
C PRO A 117 23.95 -11.82 1.90
N ARG A 118 22.85 -11.33 2.51
CA ARG A 118 22.55 -9.92 2.70
C ARG A 118 23.17 -9.34 3.96
N GLY A 119 23.62 -10.15 4.92
CA GLY A 119 24.40 -9.68 6.07
C GLY A 119 25.66 -8.92 5.66
N ALA A 120 26.23 -9.27 4.50
CA ALA A 120 27.34 -8.56 3.88
C ALA A 120 26.96 -7.24 3.16
N GLN A 121 25.68 -6.98 2.85
CA GLN A 121 25.28 -5.83 2.01
C GLN A 121 24.04 -5.04 2.49
N GLY A 122 23.38 -5.42 3.58
CA GLY A 122 22.06 -4.88 3.94
C GLY A 122 21.73 -5.06 5.41
N GLY A 123 22.56 -4.49 6.28
CA GLY A 123 22.24 -4.40 7.70
C GLY A 123 20.92 -3.64 7.98
N PRO A 124 20.35 -3.79 9.19
CA PRO A 124 19.11 -3.13 9.65
C PRO A 124 19.10 -1.60 9.49
N THR A 125 20.26 -1.01 9.24
CA THR A 125 20.47 0.40 8.96
C THR A 125 19.77 0.92 7.70
N LYS A 126 19.56 0.10 6.66
CA LYS A 126 18.91 0.56 5.41
C LYS A 126 17.40 0.74 5.60
N ILE A 127 16.76 -0.22 6.25
CA ILE A 127 15.33 -0.17 6.58
C ILE A 127 15.06 0.96 7.57
N LEU A 128 15.91 1.11 8.58
CA LEU A 128 15.79 2.18 9.58
C LEU A 128 15.90 3.59 8.96
N LYS A 129 16.79 3.77 7.97
CA LYS A 129 16.89 5.04 7.22
C LYS A 129 15.61 5.34 6.43
N GLY A 130 15.00 4.33 5.80
CA GLY A 130 13.73 4.49 5.09
C GLY A 130 12.59 4.92 6.03
N VAL A 131 12.49 4.29 7.19
CA VAL A 131 11.49 4.63 8.22
C VAL A 131 11.69 6.06 8.74
N MET A 132 12.93 6.47 9.00
CA MET A 132 13.24 7.84 9.45
C MET A 132 12.84 8.91 8.43
N VAL A 133 13.07 8.67 7.13
CA VAL A 133 12.65 9.59 6.07
C VAL A 133 11.14 9.67 5.98
N ALA A 134 10.44 8.53 6.04
CA ALA A 134 8.98 8.49 6.01
C ALA A 134 8.35 9.24 7.20
N LEU A 135 8.88 9.06 8.41
CA LEU A 135 8.46 9.79 9.60
C LEU A 135 8.75 11.29 9.48
N GLY A 136 9.91 11.66 8.90
CA GLY A 136 10.25 13.05 8.60
C GLY A 136 9.20 13.71 7.71
N ILE A 137 8.86 13.08 6.58
CA ILE A 137 7.87 13.60 5.63
C ILE A 137 6.48 13.67 6.28
N LEU A 138 6.07 12.63 7.01
CA LEU A 138 4.78 12.60 7.69
C LEU A 138 4.66 13.71 8.74
N SER A 139 5.72 13.92 9.54
CA SER A 139 5.75 14.97 10.56
C SER A 139 5.67 16.37 9.95
N LEU A 140 6.38 16.60 8.85
CA LEU A 140 6.35 17.86 8.13
C LEU A 140 4.97 18.11 7.50
N GLY A 141 4.35 17.07 6.93
CA GLY A 141 3.00 17.13 6.38
C GLY A 141 1.95 17.46 7.44
N LEU A 142 2.02 16.85 8.63
CA LEU A 142 1.11 17.12 9.75
C LEU A 142 1.28 18.55 10.31
N LEU A 143 2.50 19.08 10.31
CA LEU A 143 2.78 20.44 10.82
C LEU A 143 2.37 21.55 9.84
N LEU A 144 2.56 21.35 8.54
CA LEU A 144 2.32 22.36 7.51
C LEU A 144 0.96 22.22 6.83
N GLY A 145 0.42 21.01 6.71
CA GLY A 145 -0.82 20.72 6.00
C GLY A 145 -2.01 21.55 6.47
N PRO A 146 -2.34 21.58 7.78
CA PRO A 146 -3.44 22.39 8.29
C PRO A 146 -3.27 23.89 8.03
N ARG A 147 -2.04 24.42 8.12
CA ARG A 147 -1.76 25.83 7.86
C ARG A 147 -1.97 26.23 6.41
N LEU A 148 -1.51 25.38 5.49
CA LEU A 148 -1.72 25.59 4.05
C LEU A 148 -3.19 25.46 3.67
N ALA A 149 -3.91 24.50 4.25
CA ALA A 149 -5.36 24.34 4.02
C ALA A 149 -6.15 25.56 4.51
N MET A 150 -5.84 26.09 5.70
CA MET A 150 -6.47 27.31 6.22
C MET A 150 -6.16 28.53 5.35
N ALA A 151 -4.90 28.70 4.92
CA ALA A 151 -4.53 29.80 4.03
C ALA A 151 -5.28 29.73 2.70
N TRP A 152 -5.44 28.53 2.14
CA TRP A 152 -6.20 28.34 0.90
C TRP A 152 -7.70 28.62 1.09
N MET A 153 -8.28 28.18 2.21
CA MET A 153 -9.67 28.48 2.55
C MET A 153 -9.92 29.98 2.72
N LEU A 154 -8.98 30.72 3.32
CA LEU A 154 -9.04 32.18 3.44
C LEU A 154 -9.03 32.87 2.08
N VAL A 155 -8.15 32.46 1.17
CA VAL A 155 -8.11 32.98 -0.20
C VAL A 155 -9.41 32.70 -0.94
N GLN A 156 -9.97 31.50 -0.76
CA GLN A 156 -11.25 31.15 -1.38
C GLN A 156 -12.41 32.00 -0.85
N GLN A 157 -12.44 32.25 0.45
CA GLN A 157 -13.44 33.12 1.07
C GLN A 157 -13.30 34.57 0.58
N GLU A 158 -12.08 35.06 0.45
CA GLU A 158 -11.82 36.40 -0.10
C GLU A 158 -12.33 36.52 -1.55
N ASN A 159 -12.04 35.53 -2.41
CA ASN A 159 -12.50 35.52 -3.79
C ASN A 159 -14.04 35.55 -3.87
N GLN A 160 -14.74 34.74 -3.05
CA GLN A 160 -16.19 34.74 -3.00
C GLN A 160 -16.77 36.09 -2.56
N LEU A 161 -16.18 36.70 -1.53
CA LEU A 161 -16.62 38.02 -1.04
C LEU A 161 -16.36 39.12 -2.08
N GLN A 162 -15.28 39.03 -2.85
CA GLN A 162 -15.00 39.97 -3.94
C GLN A 162 -16.04 39.84 -5.07
N GLU A 163 -16.43 38.61 -5.44
CA GLU A 163 -17.47 38.36 -6.45
C GLU A 163 -18.85 38.87 -5.99
N GLU A 164 -19.22 38.62 -4.74
CA GLU A 164 -20.48 39.13 -4.17
C GLU A 164 -20.49 40.67 -4.15
N ASN A 165 -19.41 41.29 -3.69
CA ASN A 165 -19.30 42.74 -3.64
C ASN A 165 -19.32 43.37 -5.05
N ALA A 166 -18.65 42.74 -6.03
CA ALA A 166 -18.71 43.17 -7.43
C ALA A 166 -20.13 43.05 -8.00
N THR A 167 -20.87 41.99 -7.65
CA THR A 167 -22.26 41.78 -8.08
C THR A 167 -23.20 42.83 -7.50
N VAL A 168 -23.11 43.08 -6.19
CA VAL A 168 -23.89 44.13 -5.51
C VAL A 168 -23.55 45.51 -6.08
N TYR A 169 -22.28 45.79 -6.32
CA TYR A 169 -21.85 47.05 -6.93
C TYR A 169 -22.41 47.23 -8.34
N GLN A 170 -22.38 46.19 -9.18
CA GLN A 170 -22.90 46.22 -10.54
C GLN A 170 -24.43 46.32 -10.58
N TYR A 171 -25.12 45.74 -9.60
CA TYR A 171 -26.56 45.92 -9.41
C TYR A 171 -26.92 47.39 -9.11
N HIS A 172 -26.15 48.07 -8.26
CA HIS A 172 -26.40 49.47 -7.93
C HIS A 172 -25.89 50.47 -8.99
N PHE A 173 -24.86 50.12 -9.76
CA PHE A 173 -24.24 50.99 -10.77
C PHE A 173 -23.93 50.24 -12.08
N PRO A 174 -24.96 49.88 -12.88
CA PRO A 174 -24.80 49.01 -14.06
C PRO A 174 -23.99 49.62 -15.21
N SER A 175 -23.77 50.94 -15.21
CA SER A 175 -23.00 51.66 -16.24
C SER A 175 -21.47 51.62 -16.01
N LEU A 176 -21.00 51.09 -14.87
CA LEU A 176 -19.59 51.08 -14.51
C LEU A 176 -19.00 49.67 -14.65
N ARG A 177 -17.99 49.53 -15.52
CA ARG A 177 -17.29 48.26 -15.80
C ARG A 177 -16.08 47.99 -14.89
N GLN A 178 -15.78 48.88 -13.94
CA GLN A 178 -14.60 48.76 -13.07
C GLN A 178 -14.92 47.93 -11.83
N GLN A 179 -14.26 46.77 -11.70
CA GLN A 179 -14.41 45.82 -10.58
C GLN A 179 -13.27 45.90 -9.54
N THR A 180 -12.39 46.90 -9.64
CA THR A 180 -11.27 47.11 -8.72
C THR A 180 -11.46 48.38 -7.90
N ASN A 181 -11.02 48.38 -6.63
CA ASN A 181 -11.13 49.50 -5.69
C ASN A 181 -12.58 50.02 -5.50
N ILE A 182 -13.51 49.08 -5.33
CA ILE A 182 -14.96 49.31 -5.21
C ILE A 182 -15.27 50.37 -4.13
N LYS A 183 -14.57 50.34 -2.98
CA LYS A 183 -14.78 51.29 -1.88
C LYS A 183 -14.55 52.75 -2.29
N TYR A 184 -13.49 53.02 -3.05
CA TYR A 184 -13.17 54.37 -3.50
C TYR A 184 -14.16 54.87 -4.54
N HIS A 185 -14.47 54.04 -5.54
CA HIS A 185 -15.38 54.40 -6.62
C HIS A 185 -16.83 54.50 -6.15
N PHE A 186 -17.28 53.65 -5.23
CA PHE A 186 -18.59 53.76 -4.60
C PHE A 186 -18.78 55.12 -3.89
N GLY A 187 -17.80 55.54 -3.09
CA GLY A 187 -17.85 56.85 -2.40
C GLY A 187 -17.83 58.04 -3.37
N GLN A 188 -17.10 57.95 -4.49
CA GLN A 188 -17.14 58.98 -5.53
C GLN A 188 -18.47 59.00 -6.29
N ASN A 189 -19.05 57.84 -6.58
CA ASN A 189 -20.30 57.74 -7.34
C ASN A 189 -21.51 58.14 -6.49
N LEU A 190 -21.53 57.82 -5.20
CA LEU A 190 -22.53 58.34 -4.26
C LEU A 190 -22.56 59.88 -4.22
N LYS A 191 -21.41 60.54 -4.36
CA LYS A 191 -21.34 62.01 -4.45
C LYS A 191 -21.89 62.56 -5.77
N LYS A 192 -21.92 61.76 -6.84
CA LYS A 192 -22.45 62.13 -8.17
C LYS A 192 -23.94 61.84 -8.30
N VAL A 193 -24.48 60.89 -7.54
CA VAL A 193 -25.92 60.63 -7.48
C VAL A 193 -26.58 61.70 -6.62
N LYS A 194 -27.24 62.68 -7.25
CA LYS A 194 -28.06 63.67 -6.55
C LYS A 194 -29.18 62.93 -5.80
N LYS A 195 -29.22 63.11 -4.48
CA LYS A 195 -30.24 62.61 -3.54
C LYS A 195 -31.66 62.93 -4.04
N GLY A 196 -32.60 62.00 -3.90
CA GLY A 196 -34.03 62.34 -3.90
C GLY A 196 -34.94 61.25 -4.44
N VAL A 197 -34.91 60.99 -5.74
CA VAL A 197 -36.09 60.44 -6.44
C VAL A 197 -36.08 58.92 -6.58
N PHE A 198 -34.92 58.30 -6.78
CA PHE A 198 -34.85 56.89 -7.17
C PHE A 198 -35.19 55.89 -6.05
N LEU A 199 -34.88 56.20 -4.79
CA LEU A 199 -35.26 55.33 -3.66
C LEU A 199 -36.76 55.43 -3.37
N GLN A 200 -37.35 56.62 -3.53
CA GLN A 200 -38.77 56.85 -3.29
C GLN A 200 -39.66 56.17 -4.34
N LEU A 201 -39.18 56.06 -5.59
CA LEU A 201 -39.87 55.33 -6.65
C LEU A 201 -39.88 53.82 -6.43
N ASP A 202 -38.85 53.24 -5.81
CA ASP A 202 -38.78 51.80 -5.56
C ASP A 202 -39.69 51.39 -4.39
N ASP A 203 -39.79 52.23 -3.36
CA ASP A 203 -40.79 52.09 -2.29
C ASP A 203 -42.22 52.25 -2.83
N LEU A 204 -42.45 53.22 -3.73
CA LEU A 204 -43.74 53.41 -4.39
C LEU A 204 -44.13 52.18 -5.23
N ASN A 205 -43.17 51.55 -5.89
CA ASN A 205 -43.41 50.38 -6.74
C ASN A 205 -43.69 49.12 -5.90
N LYS A 206 -43.04 48.95 -4.75
CA LYS A 206 -43.38 47.91 -3.76
C LYS A 206 -44.78 48.10 -3.18
N ALA A 207 -45.15 49.34 -2.84
CA ALA A 207 -46.50 49.66 -2.34
C ALA A 207 -47.59 49.42 -3.40
N LYS A 208 -47.29 49.62 -4.68
CA LYS A 208 -48.21 49.28 -5.79
C LYS A 208 -48.45 47.78 -5.91
N GLN A 209 -47.44 46.94 -5.65
CA GLN A 209 -47.56 45.49 -5.76
C GLN A 209 -48.42 44.84 -4.67
N SER A 210 -48.62 45.51 -3.53
CA SER A 210 -49.45 45.01 -2.43
C SER A 210 -50.95 45.29 -2.58
N VAL A 211 -51.36 46.09 -3.58
CA VAL A 211 -52.78 46.41 -3.86
C VAL A 211 -53.08 46.22 -5.35
N PRO A 212 -53.66 45.07 -5.76
CA PRO A 212 -53.94 44.80 -7.17
C PRO A 212 -55.10 45.66 -7.68
N GLY A 213 -54.83 46.51 -8.68
CA GLY A 213 -55.80 47.40 -9.34
C GLY A 213 -55.48 48.90 -9.25
N MET A 214 -54.41 49.29 -8.55
CA MET A 214 -54.00 50.69 -8.43
C MET A 214 -53.22 51.18 -9.67
N GLU A 215 -53.77 52.15 -10.41
CA GLU A 215 -53.08 52.85 -11.50
C GLU A 215 -52.60 54.23 -11.06
N ILE A 216 -51.34 54.55 -11.34
CA ILE A 216 -50.75 55.85 -11.03
C ILE A 216 -51.06 56.77 -12.21
N ASN A 217 -51.98 57.70 -12.03
CA ASN A 217 -52.41 58.59 -13.11
C ASN A 217 -51.61 59.90 -13.22
N LEU A 218 -50.97 60.36 -12.13
CA LEU A 218 -50.12 61.55 -12.17
C LEU A 218 -49.03 61.45 -11.09
N LEU A 219 -47.81 61.84 -11.45
CA LEU A 219 -46.67 61.88 -10.54
C LEU A 219 -45.92 63.21 -10.78
N GLU A 220 -45.99 64.12 -9.82
CA GLU A 220 -45.28 65.40 -9.88
C GLU A 220 -44.14 65.43 -8.86
N TYR A 221 -42.98 65.89 -9.32
CA TYR A 221 -41.78 66.02 -8.51
C TYR A 221 -41.38 67.48 -8.44
N ASP A 222 -41.36 68.05 -7.23
CA ASP A 222 -40.85 69.39 -6.98
C ASP A 222 -39.44 69.33 -6.42
N SER A 223 -38.47 69.87 -7.17
CA SER A 223 -37.08 69.94 -6.77
C SER A 223 -36.76 71.08 -5.79
N ALA A 224 -37.73 71.93 -5.43
CA ALA A 224 -37.51 73.07 -4.54
C ALA A 224 -37.54 72.74 -3.04
N GLN A 225 -37.89 71.51 -2.65
CA GLN A 225 -37.90 71.03 -1.25
C GLN A 225 -36.80 70.01 -0.90
N ASN A 226 -35.73 69.87 -1.71
CA ASN A 226 -34.54 69.05 -1.37
C ASN A 226 -33.21 69.76 -1.64
#